data_AF-A0A7W9M3J1-F1
#
_entry.id   AF-A0A7W9M3J1-F1
#
_cell.length_a   1.000
_cell.length_b   1.000
_cell.length_c   1.000
_cell.angle_alpha   90.00
_cell.angle_beta   90.00
_cell.angle_gamma   90.00
#
_symmetry.space_group_name_H-M   'P 1'
#
loop_
_entity.id
_entity.type
_entity.pdbx_description
1 polymer ?
#
loop_
_entity_poly.entity_id
_entity_poly.type
_entity_poly.pdbx_seq_one_letter_code
_entity_poly.pdbx_strand_id
1 'polypeptide(L)'
;MTAPQLDVEDQNAILGSVTTLLVQRLPGDWEQLFVDFRMVGAHVEAQVSGLTMYGSSFDWDLPPEALPFFVQLRDGMASPDAGTWFSMKFRLVHPDTYSAEFDRDREPDWNQPPTPEHCAEELQLYPRDDDAIPAWLRERAGLGPVKSSLFAAPVFDGADPQGNPVHHRPAVHPQEVDDVLAYLENAPVVLSARSYGADAFKPDATPSVPLTFHTDGTWAWPGGVAYYLRHHRVPPLPQLVEHIRDNGYTVPNVSPEAESAANAVATGQTEGAPPPEHRPRVITDVDQRALDHLKIRLDHYGVATSAYGIVEPKPDALVIEPAPGRSGWQVQFWDADRGPHGRPRVYEHAVDAAKVLLAELLWQADVDRTRAADTGALVTPVPGIQPLPDEPPLSLFRDHEDVVIPVGAELDRFGADTGNLVYAAGTVFGNRSLPPEWLNRRYHVYRVLQPVPALKGVAVPWFGQVGGGTGYFLARSVRDLLADGSLVEEAAAGLRTPPPGV
;
A
#
# COMPACT_ATOMS: atom_id res chain seq x y z
N MET A 1 3.92 27.06 -15.69
CA MET A 1 2.71 26.40 -15.17
C MET A 1 2.87 24.94 -15.49
N THR A 2 3.32 24.13 -14.52
CA THR A 2 3.43 22.68 -14.66
C THR A 2 2.02 22.13 -14.83
N ALA A 3 1.73 21.49 -15.98
CA ALA A 3 0.48 20.80 -16.18
C ALA A 3 0.34 19.69 -15.12
N PRO A 4 -0.87 19.38 -14.64
CA PRO A 4 -1.07 18.25 -13.74
C PRO A 4 -0.59 16.96 -14.43
N GLN A 5 0.12 16.12 -13.66
CA GLN A 5 0.57 14.80 -14.12
C GLN A 5 -0.66 13.96 -14.44
N LEU A 6 -0.72 13.38 -15.65
CA LEU A 6 -1.85 12.55 -16.08
C LEU A 6 -1.89 11.29 -15.23
N ASP A 7 -3.06 10.99 -14.67
CA ASP A 7 -3.29 9.71 -14.03
C ASP A 7 -3.42 8.58 -15.08
N VAL A 8 -3.53 7.34 -14.60
CA VAL A 8 -3.61 6.16 -15.47
C VAL A 8 -4.88 6.16 -16.32
N GLU A 9 -5.98 6.77 -15.85
CA GLU A 9 -7.24 6.82 -16.57
C GLU A 9 -7.17 7.81 -17.73
N ASP A 10 -6.60 9.00 -17.50
CA ASP A 10 -6.37 10.02 -18.51
C ASP A 10 -5.37 9.56 -19.59
N GLN A 11 -4.30 8.84 -19.20
CA GLN A 11 -3.37 8.22 -20.15
C GLN A 11 -4.07 7.22 -21.07
N ASN A 12 -4.91 6.35 -20.51
CA ASN A 12 -5.69 5.37 -21.28
C ASN A 12 -6.73 6.05 -22.17
N ALA A 13 -7.32 7.17 -21.74
CA ALA A 13 -8.26 7.94 -22.57
C ALA A 13 -7.57 8.56 -23.81
N ILE A 14 -6.35 9.07 -23.64
CA ILE A 14 -5.55 9.58 -24.76
C ILE A 14 -5.15 8.45 -25.72
N LEU A 15 -4.66 7.32 -25.19
CA LEU A 15 -4.32 6.14 -25.99
C LEU A 15 -5.54 5.56 -26.74
N GLY A 16 -6.71 5.55 -26.12
CA GLY A 16 -7.96 5.16 -26.77
C GLY A 16 -8.38 6.13 -27.89
N SER A 17 -8.16 7.43 -27.70
CA SER A 17 -8.46 8.46 -28.70
C SER A 17 -7.56 8.34 -29.94
N VAL A 18 -6.24 8.17 -29.74
CA VAL A 18 -5.32 7.93 -30.86
C VAL A 18 -5.62 6.59 -31.54
N THR A 19 -5.96 5.54 -30.79
CA THR A 19 -6.38 4.25 -31.36
C THR A 19 -7.57 4.41 -32.29
N THR A 20 -8.61 5.12 -31.84
CA THR A 20 -9.82 5.39 -32.64
C THR A 20 -9.48 6.14 -33.93
N LEU A 21 -8.61 7.16 -33.84
CA LEU A 21 -8.13 7.92 -35.00
C LEU A 21 -7.38 7.03 -36.00
N LEU A 22 -6.47 6.18 -35.52
CA LEU A 22 -5.67 5.30 -36.37
C LEU A 22 -6.56 4.26 -37.07
N VAL A 23 -7.45 3.57 -36.34
CA VAL A 23 -8.35 2.55 -36.91
C VAL A 23 -9.22 3.11 -38.04
N GLN A 24 -9.66 4.37 -37.95
CA GLN A 24 -10.46 5.02 -39.00
C GLN A 24 -9.69 5.30 -40.30
N ARG A 25 -8.36 5.29 -40.26
CA ARG A 25 -7.48 5.65 -41.39
C ARG A 25 -6.70 4.46 -41.94
N LEU A 26 -6.67 3.34 -41.21
CA LEU A 26 -5.96 2.13 -41.64
C LEU A 26 -6.63 1.48 -42.87
N PRO A 27 -5.84 0.77 -43.72
CA PRO A 27 -6.37 -0.03 -44.82
C PRO A 27 -7.38 -1.06 -44.32
N GLY A 28 -8.43 -1.36 -45.09
CA GLY A 28 -9.52 -2.24 -44.61
C GLY A 28 -9.14 -3.70 -44.32
N ASP A 29 -7.96 -4.14 -44.76
CA ASP A 29 -7.42 -5.51 -44.58
C ASP A 29 -6.29 -5.58 -43.53
N TRP A 30 -6.12 -4.56 -42.69
CA TRP A 30 -5.11 -4.54 -41.64
C TRP A 30 -5.38 -5.59 -40.54
N GLU A 31 -4.30 -6.11 -39.93
CA GLU A 31 -4.36 -7.00 -38.77
C GLU A 31 -3.55 -6.43 -37.59
N GLN A 32 -2.36 -5.89 -37.86
CA GLN A 32 -1.48 -5.30 -36.84
C GLN A 32 -0.85 -4.00 -37.35
N LEU A 33 -0.64 -3.05 -36.44
CA LEU A 33 0.08 -1.80 -36.67
C LEU A 33 1.16 -1.64 -35.61
N PHE A 34 2.34 -1.19 -36.03
CA PHE A 34 3.49 -0.88 -35.18
C PHE A 34 3.90 0.56 -35.43
N VAL A 35 3.87 1.38 -34.39
CA VAL A 35 4.28 2.78 -34.40
C VAL A 35 5.50 2.93 -33.49
N ASP A 36 6.65 3.21 -34.08
CA ASP A 36 7.86 3.60 -33.37
C ASP A 36 7.97 5.13 -33.40
N PHE A 37 7.63 5.77 -32.28
CA PHE A 37 7.64 7.23 -32.13
C PHE A 37 8.84 7.66 -31.28
N ARG A 38 9.58 8.68 -31.71
CA ARG A 38 10.80 9.17 -31.06
C ARG A 38 10.80 10.70 -31.09
N MET A 39 11.10 11.33 -29.95
CA MET A 39 11.13 12.79 -29.88
C MET A 39 12.11 13.32 -28.82
N VAL A 40 12.85 14.38 -29.17
CA VAL A 40 13.74 15.16 -28.29
C VAL A 40 13.66 16.62 -28.72
N GLY A 41 13.20 17.51 -27.85
CA GLY A 41 12.93 18.91 -28.18
C GLY A 41 11.97 18.99 -29.38
N ALA A 42 12.28 19.84 -30.35
CA ALA A 42 11.54 19.90 -31.61
C ALA A 42 11.86 18.77 -32.62
N HIS A 43 12.83 17.88 -32.35
CA HIS A 43 13.17 16.78 -33.26
C HIS A 43 12.21 15.62 -33.08
N VAL A 44 11.47 15.25 -34.13
CA VAL A 44 10.49 14.16 -34.10
C VAL A 44 10.72 13.19 -35.25
N GLU A 45 10.67 11.90 -34.95
CA GLU A 45 10.65 10.82 -35.93
C GLU A 45 9.51 9.86 -35.57
N ALA A 46 8.71 9.49 -36.58
CA ALA A 46 7.67 8.47 -36.45
C ALA A 46 7.82 7.50 -37.61
N GLN A 47 8.04 6.24 -37.30
CA GLN A 47 8.04 5.15 -38.28
C GLN A 47 6.82 4.27 -38.02
N VAL A 48 6.02 4.04 -39.06
CA VAL A 48 4.84 3.20 -38.95
C VAL A 48 4.86 2.10 -39.99
N SER A 49 4.67 0.88 -39.53
CA SER A 49 4.54 -0.30 -40.38
C SER A 49 3.37 -1.15 -39.88
N GLY A 50 2.78 -1.94 -40.78
CA GLY A 50 1.68 -2.82 -40.42
C GLY A 50 1.74 -4.16 -41.13
N LEU A 51 0.91 -5.08 -40.66
CA LEU A 51 0.64 -6.37 -41.30
C LEU A 51 -0.82 -6.42 -41.71
N THR A 52 -1.08 -6.91 -42.91
CA THR A 52 -2.43 -7.24 -43.37
C THR A 52 -2.86 -8.61 -42.83
N MET A 53 -4.16 -8.91 -42.91
CA MET A 53 -4.73 -10.22 -42.60
C MET A 53 -4.21 -11.37 -43.49
N TYR A 54 -3.48 -11.03 -44.56
CA TYR A 54 -2.84 -11.99 -45.46
C TYR A 54 -1.34 -12.18 -45.14
N GLY A 55 -0.85 -11.56 -44.05
CA GLY A 55 0.54 -11.65 -43.61
C GLY A 55 1.54 -10.79 -44.40
N SER A 56 1.07 -9.92 -45.31
CA SER A 56 1.95 -8.97 -46.02
C SER A 56 2.21 -7.72 -45.18
N SER A 57 3.44 -7.21 -45.22
CA SER A 57 3.81 -5.95 -44.58
C SER A 57 3.48 -4.75 -45.45
N PHE A 58 3.10 -3.64 -44.83
CA PHE A 58 2.95 -2.34 -45.50
C PHE A 58 3.58 -1.22 -44.66
N ASP A 59 4.14 -0.23 -45.34
CA ASP A 59 4.56 1.03 -44.73
C ASP A 59 3.36 1.99 -44.72
N TRP A 60 3.30 2.85 -43.71
CA TRP A 60 2.20 3.80 -43.57
C TRP A 60 2.69 5.11 -42.97
N ASP A 61 2.07 6.21 -43.38
CA ASP A 61 2.38 7.52 -42.83
C ASP A 61 1.48 7.80 -41.62
N LEU A 62 2.08 8.19 -40.50
CA LEU A 62 1.33 8.60 -39.32
C LEU A 62 0.50 9.87 -39.64
N PRO A 63 -0.82 9.86 -39.43
CA PRO A 63 -1.65 11.04 -39.66
C PRO A 63 -1.17 12.21 -38.80
N PRO A 64 -1.04 13.43 -39.35
CA PRO A 64 -0.60 14.60 -38.58
C PRO A 64 -1.45 14.88 -37.34
N GLU A 65 -2.72 14.51 -37.37
CA GLU A 65 -3.66 14.64 -36.25
C GLU A 65 -3.33 13.70 -35.07
N ALA A 66 -2.49 12.67 -35.28
CA ALA A 66 -2.05 11.78 -34.22
C ALA A 66 -0.93 12.39 -33.36
N LEU A 67 -0.11 13.27 -33.94
CA LEU A 67 1.05 13.86 -33.28
C LEU A 67 0.71 14.61 -31.98
N PRO A 68 -0.35 15.46 -31.92
CA PRO A 68 -0.74 16.14 -30.68
C PRO A 68 -1.03 15.18 -29.52
N PHE A 69 -1.56 13.97 -29.77
CA PHE A 69 -1.82 13.01 -28.71
C PHE A 69 -0.53 12.47 -28.09
N PHE A 70 0.51 12.21 -28.92
CA PHE A 70 1.81 11.77 -28.41
C PHE A 70 2.53 12.88 -27.64
N VAL A 71 2.44 14.12 -28.09
CA VAL A 71 2.97 15.28 -27.36
C VAL A 71 2.23 15.47 -26.04
N GLN A 72 0.90 15.36 -26.04
CA GLN A 72 0.08 15.43 -24.82
C GLN A 72 0.44 14.33 -23.82
N LEU A 73 0.71 13.10 -24.30
CA LEU A 73 1.22 12.01 -23.46
C LEU A 73 2.60 12.35 -22.87
N ARG A 74 3.53 12.92 -23.66
CA ARG A 74 4.83 13.35 -23.14
C ARG A 74 4.69 14.41 -22.04
N ASP A 75 3.87 15.42 -22.30
CA ASP A 75 3.65 16.55 -21.38
C ASP A 75 3.05 16.07 -20.06
N GLY A 76 2.03 15.23 -20.14
CA GLY A 76 1.33 14.75 -18.96
C GLY A 76 2.04 13.63 -18.21
N MET A 77 2.95 12.91 -18.86
CA MET A 77 3.81 11.92 -18.20
C MET A 77 5.12 12.52 -17.69
N ALA A 78 5.40 13.80 -17.93
CA ALA A 78 6.62 14.45 -17.46
C ALA A 78 6.64 14.58 -15.93
N SER A 79 7.79 14.28 -15.32
CA SER A 79 8.04 14.52 -13.90
C SER A 79 8.99 15.71 -13.72
N PRO A 80 8.83 16.56 -12.68
CA PRO A 80 9.70 17.72 -12.47
C PRO A 80 11.19 17.41 -12.26
N ASP A 81 11.49 16.21 -11.75
CA ASP A 81 12.82 15.70 -11.38
C ASP A 81 13.43 14.76 -12.46
N ALA A 82 12.59 14.02 -13.18
CA ALA A 82 13.03 12.99 -14.13
C ALA A 82 12.70 13.28 -15.61
N GLY A 83 11.99 14.38 -15.92
CA GLY A 83 11.55 14.69 -17.27
C GLY A 83 10.57 13.66 -17.85
N THR A 84 10.58 13.50 -19.18
CA THR A 84 9.64 12.63 -19.91
C THR A 84 10.32 11.47 -20.66
N TRP A 85 9.57 10.63 -21.36
CA TRP A 85 10.11 9.54 -22.19
C TRP A 85 10.63 10.04 -23.54
N PHE A 86 11.59 9.36 -24.15
CA PHE A 86 12.20 9.73 -25.45
C PHE A 86 11.66 8.93 -26.62
N SER A 87 11.26 7.68 -26.38
CA SER A 87 10.67 6.81 -27.40
C SER A 87 9.44 6.08 -26.87
N MET A 88 8.53 5.77 -27.78
CA MET A 88 7.34 4.98 -27.53
C MET A 88 7.17 3.94 -28.63
N LYS A 89 6.95 2.69 -28.23
CA LYS A 89 6.53 1.61 -29.11
C LYS A 89 5.05 1.34 -28.89
N PHE A 90 4.24 1.68 -29.88
CA PHE A 90 2.80 1.48 -29.83
C PHE A 90 2.40 0.38 -30.82
N ARG A 91 1.81 -0.69 -30.30
CA ARG A 91 1.32 -1.83 -31.09
C ARG A 91 -0.19 -1.92 -30.98
N LEU A 92 -0.86 -1.97 -32.12
CA LEU A 92 -2.30 -2.12 -32.25
C LEU A 92 -2.63 -3.39 -33.02
N VAL A 93 -3.58 -4.17 -32.52
CA VAL A 93 -4.05 -5.43 -33.09
C VAL A 93 -5.57 -5.33 -33.29
N HIS A 94 -6.03 -5.73 -34.46
CA HIS A 94 -7.45 -5.69 -34.81
C HIS A 94 -8.32 -6.47 -33.79
N PRO A 95 -9.48 -5.94 -33.35
CA PRO A 95 -10.09 -4.69 -33.82
C PRO A 95 -9.57 -3.41 -33.14
N ASP A 96 -9.18 -3.47 -31.88
CA ASP A 96 -8.85 -2.29 -31.06
C ASP A 96 -7.91 -2.58 -29.88
N THR A 97 -7.30 -3.77 -29.83
CA THR A 97 -6.41 -4.14 -28.72
C THR A 97 -5.05 -3.49 -28.94
N TYR A 98 -4.60 -2.66 -27.98
CA TYR A 98 -3.32 -1.97 -28.08
C TYR A 98 -2.42 -2.21 -26.87
N SER A 99 -1.13 -1.94 -27.06
CA SER A 99 -0.11 -1.88 -26.02
C SER A 99 0.86 -0.74 -26.34
N ALA A 100 1.33 -0.04 -25.30
CA ALA A 100 2.29 1.04 -25.42
C ALA A 100 3.43 0.82 -24.42
N GLU A 101 4.67 0.88 -24.91
CA GLU A 101 5.89 0.81 -24.11
C GLU A 101 6.66 2.13 -24.26
N PHE A 102 7.19 2.67 -23.17
CA PHE A 102 7.89 3.95 -23.14
C PHE A 102 9.31 3.76 -22.61
N ASP A 103 10.30 4.39 -23.25
CA ASP A 103 11.69 4.40 -22.78
C ASP A 103 12.11 5.84 -22.42
N ARG A 104 12.66 6.01 -21.22
CA ARG A 104 13.04 7.30 -20.63
C ARG A 104 14.55 7.49 -20.51
N ASP A 105 15.34 6.47 -20.83
CA ASP A 105 16.75 6.41 -20.47
C ASP A 105 17.63 6.16 -21.70
N ARG A 106 17.24 5.21 -22.56
CA ARG A 106 18.05 4.79 -23.70
C ARG A 106 18.00 5.81 -24.83
N GLU A 107 19.12 5.99 -25.51
CA GLU A 107 19.17 6.80 -26.73
C GLU A 107 18.28 6.13 -27.80
N PRO A 108 17.30 6.83 -28.37
CA PRO A 108 16.52 6.29 -29.47
C PRO A 108 17.40 6.02 -30.70
N ASP A 109 17.05 4.99 -31.46
CA ASP A 109 17.74 4.64 -32.71
C ASP A 109 17.41 5.64 -33.84
N TRP A 110 17.94 6.86 -33.78
CA TRP A 110 17.63 7.96 -34.71
C TRP A 110 18.01 7.65 -36.16
N ASN A 111 17.11 7.92 -37.10
CA ASN A 111 17.45 7.93 -38.53
C ASN A 111 18.29 9.16 -38.88
N GLN A 112 17.94 10.31 -38.30
CA GLN A 112 18.70 11.55 -38.34
C GLN A 112 19.01 11.98 -36.90
N PRO A 113 20.30 11.98 -36.48
CA PRO A 113 20.64 12.35 -35.12
C PRO A 113 20.20 13.78 -34.75
N PRO A 114 19.63 14.01 -33.55
CA PRO A 114 19.22 15.34 -33.11
C PRO A 114 20.44 16.24 -32.89
N THR A 115 20.26 17.55 -33.11
CA THR A 115 21.30 18.55 -32.88
C THR A 115 21.44 18.87 -31.38
N PRO A 116 22.56 19.48 -30.95
CA PRO A 116 22.72 19.95 -29.57
C PRO A 116 21.61 20.91 -29.12
N GLU A 117 21.09 21.74 -30.04
CA GLU A 117 20.01 22.67 -29.75
C GLU A 117 18.70 21.95 -29.40
N HIS A 118 18.35 20.87 -30.12
CA HIS A 118 17.18 20.05 -29.79
C HIS A 118 17.33 19.39 -28.41
N CYS A 119 18.54 18.93 -28.07
CA CYS A 119 18.82 18.35 -26.76
C CYS A 119 18.75 19.38 -25.62
N ALA A 120 19.23 20.60 -25.88
CA ALA A 120 19.12 21.71 -24.92
C ALA A 120 17.67 22.17 -24.73
N GLU A 121 16.88 22.22 -25.81
CA GLU A 121 15.46 22.52 -25.77
C GLU A 121 14.67 21.47 -24.98
N GLU A 122 14.97 20.18 -25.16
CA GLU A 122 14.37 19.09 -24.38
C GLU A 122 14.55 19.30 -22.87
N LEU A 123 15.75 19.67 -22.43
CA LEU A 123 16.04 19.94 -21.02
C LEU A 123 15.39 21.23 -20.50
N GLN A 124 15.05 22.17 -21.38
CA GLN A 124 14.28 23.36 -21.01
C GLN A 124 12.79 23.07 -20.88
N LEU A 125 12.23 22.26 -21.79
CA LEU A 125 10.81 21.87 -21.79
C LEU A 125 10.50 20.87 -20.69
N TYR A 126 11.38 19.88 -20.49
CA TYR A 126 11.26 18.82 -19.50
C TYR A 126 12.52 18.77 -18.63
N PRO A 127 12.62 19.66 -17.62
CA PRO A 127 13.74 19.68 -16.70
C PRO A 127 13.98 18.34 -16.02
N ARG A 128 15.25 18.06 -15.73
CA ARG A 128 15.72 16.87 -15.01
C ARG A 128 16.77 17.29 -14.00
N ASP A 129 16.84 16.58 -12.89
CA ASP A 129 17.99 16.66 -12.00
C ASP A 129 19.26 16.19 -12.74
N ASP A 130 20.42 16.72 -12.38
CA ASP A 130 21.65 16.49 -13.15
C ASP A 130 21.97 14.98 -13.25
N ASP A 131 21.79 14.22 -12.17
CA ASP A 131 21.94 12.77 -12.14
C ASP A 131 20.88 12.00 -12.96
N ALA A 132 19.68 12.57 -13.14
CA ALA A 132 18.60 12.00 -13.96
C ALA A 132 18.74 12.28 -15.47
N ILE A 133 19.74 13.07 -15.91
CA ILE A 133 20.05 13.28 -17.33
C ILE A 133 20.84 12.08 -17.87
N PRO A 134 20.30 11.33 -18.85
CA PRO A 134 21.03 10.22 -19.47
C PRO A 134 22.35 10.65 -20.09
N ALA A 135 23.35 9.77 -20.07
CA ALA A 135 24.70 10.06 -20.54
C ALA A 135 24.74 10.57 -22.00
N TRP A 136 23.96 9.94 -22.89
CA TRP A 136 23.89 10.33 -24.30
C TRP A 136 23.30 11.75 -24.48
N LEU A 137 22.29 12.12 -23.67
CA LEU A 137 21.65 13.43 -23.75
C LEU A 137 22.58 14.52 -23.21
N ARG A 138 23.29 14.22 -22.12
CA ARG A 138 24.33 15.09 -21.54
C ARG A 138 25.41 15.41 -22.57
N GLU A 139 25.95 14.37 -23.21
CA GLU A 139 26.99 14.51 -24.24
C GLU A 139 26.50 15.37 -25.40
N ARG A 140 25.32 15.06 -25.96
CA ARG A 140 24.75 15.81 -27.10
C ARG A 140 24.39 17.25 -26.75
N ALA A 141 23.91 17.52 -25.54
CA ALA A 141 23.61 18.87 -25.06
C ALA A 141 24.87 19.68 -24.74
N GLY A 142 26.07 19.08 -24.81
CA GLY A 142 27.32 19.75 -24.48
C GLY A 142 27.45 20.08 -22.99
N LEU A 143 26.72 19.36 -22.14
CA LEU A 143 26.85 19.49 -20.69
C LEU A 143 28.16 18.80 -20.26
N GLY A 144 28.89 19.44 -19.34
CA GLY A 144 30.10 18.87 -18.75
C GLY A 144 29.83 17.56 -17.99
N PRO A 145 30.86 16.91 -17.43
CA PRO A 145 30.66 15.73 -16.59
C PRO A 145 29.65 16.01 -15.48
N VAL A 146 28.88 14.99 -15.06
CA VAL A 146 27.89 15.07 -13.98
C VAL A 146 28.52 15.85 -12.83
N LYS A 147 27.92 16.97 -12.41
CA LYS A 147 28.25 17.53 -11.11
C LYS A 147 27.72 16.53 -10.11
N SER A 148 28.58 15.63 -9.64
CA SER A 148 28.24 14.71 -8.57
C SER A 148 27.98 15.56 -7.33
N SER A 149 26.73 15.97 -7.15
CA SER A 149 26.22 16.62 -5.96
C SER A 149 26.21 15.58 -4.86
N LEU A 150 27.38 15.39 -4.25
CA LEU A 150 27.54 14.50 -3.13
C LEU A 150 26.71 15.03 -1.96
N PHE A 151 25.81 14.20 -1.44
CA PHE A 151 24.98 14.55 -0.29
C PHE A 151 25.79 14.41 0.99
N ALA A 152 25.69 15.40 1.89
CA ALA A 152 26.30 15.33 3.21
C ALA A 152 25.30 14.75 4.22
N ALA A 153 25.70 13.71 4.95
CA ALA A 153 24.92 13.14 6.03
C ALA A 153 25.51 13.52 7.41
N PRO A 154 25.01 14.59 8.04
CA PRO A 154 25.44 14.98 9.39
C PRO A 154 24.94 13.99 10.44
N VAL A 155 25.73 13.86 11.52
CA VAL A 155 25.39 13.00 12.66
C VAL A 155 24.07 13.42 13.33
N PHE A 156 23.86 14.73 13.50
CA PHE A 156 22.70 15.32 14.17
C PHE A 156 21.99 16.33 13.25
N ASP A 157 20.72 16.63 13.52
CA ASP A 157 19.93 17.59 12.73
C ASP A 157 20.21 19.05 13.12
N GLY A 158 20.85 19.24 14.27
CA GLY A 158 21.24 20.55 14.79
C GLY A 158 21.61 20.47 16.26
N ALA A 159 21.57 21.63 16.92
CA ALA A 159 21.69 21.74 18.36
C ALA A 159 20.52 22.56 18.93
N ASP A 160 20.10 22.22 20.14
CA ASP A 160 19.14 23.03 20.91
C ASP A 160 19.78 24.37 21.36
N PRO A 161 19.01 25.31 21.94
CA PRO A 161 19.54 26.58 22.45
C PRO A 161 20.62 26.43 23.55
N GLN A 162 20.73 25.25 24.17
CA GLN A 162 21.71 24.91 25.18
C GLN A 162 22.95 24.23 24.60
N GLY A 163 22.98 23.97 23.29
CA GLY A 163 24.08 23.33 22.57
C GLY A 163 24.04 21.80 22.55
N ASN A 164 22.96 21.18 23.03
CA ASN A 164 22.83 19.72 22.99
C ASN A 164 22.43 19.25 21.59
N PRO A 165 22.96 18.12 21.11
CA PRO A 165 22.60 17.59 19.79
C PRO A 165 21.12 17.18 19.74
N VAL A 166 20.42 17.62 18.71
CA VAL A 166 19.02 17.23 18.44
C VAL A 166 18.91 16.35 17.21
N HIS A 167 17.97 15.42 17.25
CA HIS A 167 17.61 14.58 16.11
C HIS A 167 16.10 14.30 16.15
N HIS A 168 15.43 14.49 15.02
CA HIS A 168 14.01 14.22 14.83
C HIS A 168 13.82 13.32 13.61
N ARG A 169 14.31 12.08 13.72
CA ARG A 169 14.34 11.12 12.62
C ARG A 169 13.66 9.82 13.04
N PRO A 170 13.01 9.10 12.10
CA PRO A 170 12.46 7.78 12.40
C PRO A 170 13.56 6.81 12.79
N ALA A 171 13.26 5.90 13.71
CA ALA A 171 14.21 4.85 14.10
C ALA A 171 14.49 3.90 12.93
N VAL A 172 15.74 3.45 12.82
CA VAL A 172 16.10 2.34 11.92
C VAL A 172 15.44 1.07 12.43
N HIS A 173 14.80 0.31 11.55
CA HIS A 173 14.08 -0.89 11.98
C HIS A 173 15.08 -1.90 12.57
N PRO A 174 14.81 -2.55 13.72
CA PRO A 174 15.84 -3.34 14.42
C PRO A 174 16.50 -4.44 13.57
N GLN A 175 15.75 -5.00 12.62
CA GLN A 175 16.19 -6.04 11.71
C GLN A 175 17.31 -5.61 10.72
N GLU A 176 17.40 -4.33 10.39
CA GLU A 176 18.36 -3.79 9.41
C GLU A 176 19.52 -3.04 10.08
N VAL A 177 19.50 -2.87 11.42
CA VAL A 177 20.52 -2.09 12.14
C VAL A 177 21.93 -2.62 11.87
N ASP A 178 22.13 -3.93 11.93
CA ASP A 178 23.45 -4.53 11.70
C ASP A 178 23.91 -4.37 10.25
N ASP A 179 23.00 -4.48 9.28
CA ASP A 179 23.30 -4.30 7.85
C ASP A 179 23.63 -2.83 7.54
N VAL A 180 22.87 -1.88 8.12
CA VAL A 180 23.15 -0.44 8.01
C VAL A 180 24.48 -0.09 8.66
N LEU A 181 24.77 -0.62 9.86
CA LEU A 181 26.08 -0.43 10.50
C LEU A 181 27.22 -0.98 9.64
N ALA A 182 27.06 -2.20 9.09
CA ALA A 182 28.05 -2.80 8.22
C ALA A 182 28.29 -1.96 6.95
N TYR A 183 27.24 -1.40 6.35
CA TYR A 183 27.36 -0.50 5.21
C TYR A 183 28.16 0.75 5.57
N LEU A 184 27.76 1.44 6.64
CA LEU A 184 28.36 2.71 7.07
C LEU A 184 29.83 2.59 7.45
N GLU A 185 30.24 1.44 8.01
CA GLU A 185 31.59 1.20 8.52
C GLU A 185 32.56 0.65 7.48
N ASN A 186 32.06 -0.15 6.53
CA ASN A 186 32.90 -0.76 5.50
C ASN A 186 33.05 0.13 4.25
N ALA A 187 32.32 1.25 4.18
CA ALA A 187 32.48 2.20 3.09
C ALA A 187 33.89 2.82 3.05
N PRO A 188 34.45 3.10 1.86
CA PRO A 188 35.77 3.73 1.71
C PRO A 188 35.95 5.00 2.55
N VAL A 189 37.13 5.11 3.17
CA VAL A 189 37.50 6.27 4.01
C VAL A 189 38.26 7.30 3.18
N VAL A 190 37.70 8.49 3.04
CA VAL A 190 38.30 9.59 2.24
C VAL A 190 39.12 10.57 3.08
N LEU A 191 38.86 10.61 4.40
CA LEU A 191 39.60 11.41 5.35
C LEU A 191 39.66 10.68 6.69
N SER A 192 40.82 10.70 7.34
CA SER A 192 41.01 10.06 8.65
C SER A 192 41.97 10.89 9.50
N ALA A 193 41.54 11.24 10.71
CA ALA A 193 42.42 11.82 11.72
C ALA A 193 43.03 10.72 12.60
N ARG A 194 44.19 11.03 13.21
CA ARG A 194 44.87 10.11 14.13
C ARG A 194 44.27 10.10 15.56
N SER A 195 43.27 10.93 15.80
CA SER A 195 42.62 11.11 17.12
C SER A 195 41.13 10.81 17.04
N TYR A 196 40.51 10.62 18.20
CA TYR A 196 39.06 10.46 18.35
C TYR A 196 38.42 11.75 18.86
N GLY A 197 37.15 11.96 18.51
CA GLY A 197 36.30 13.04 19.00
C GLY A 197 35.59 12.69 20.31
N ALA A 198 35.12 13.71 21.01
CA ALA A 198 34.32 13.55 22.21
C ALA A 198 32.92 13.02 21.87
N ASP A 199 32.38 12.15 22.73
CA ASP A 199 31.01 11.68 22.66
C ASP A 199 30.07 12.77 23.20
N ALA A 200 29.13 13.24 22.38
CA ALA A 200 28.22 14.33 22.73
C ALA A 200 27.27 13.97 23.88
N PHE A 201 26.98 12.68 24.11
CA PHE A 201 26.17 12.23 25.25
C PHE A 201 27.02 11.89 26.49
N LYS A 202 28.35 11.80 26.33
CA LYS A 202 29.31 11.50 27.40
C LYS A 202 30.57 12.39 27.26
N PRO A 203 30.44 13.72 27.40
CA PRO A 203 31.52 14.65 27.10
C PRO A 203 32.73 14.51 28.03
N ASP A 204 32.53 14.01 29.26
CA ASP A 204 33.59 13.79 30.25
C ASP A 204 34.33 12.45 30.08
N ALA A 205 33.89 11.59 29.14
CA ALA A 205 34.54 10.32 28.86
C ALA A 205 35.77 10.49 27.97
N THR A 206 36.63 9.46 27.93
CA THR A 206 37.75 9.42 26.98
C THR A 206 37.21 9.50 25.54
N PRO A 207 37.75 10.40 24.68
CA PRO A 207 37.32 10.52 23.29
C PRO A 207 37.34 9.17 22.56
N SER A 208 36.20 8.79 21.98
CA SER A 208 35.99 7.50 21.34
C SER A 208 35.28 7.59 19.98
N VAL A 209 34.81 8.77 19.58
CA VAL A 209 34.11 8.96 18.30
C VAL A 209 35.13 8.96 17.17
N PRO A 210 35.05 8.07 16.17
CA PRO A 210 35.99 8.07 15.06
C PRO A 210 35.91 9.37 14.26
N LEU A 211 37.06 10.04 14.09
CA LEU A 211 37.20 11.21 13.21
C LEU A 211 37.61 10.77 11.81
N THR A 212 36.81 9.88 11.24
CA THR A 212 36.90 9.44 9.85
C THR A 212 35.75 10.03 9.05
N PHE A 213 35.91 10.08 7.73
CA PHE A 213 34.85 10.43 6.79
C PHE A 213 34.79 9.35 5.72
N HIS A 214 33.59 8.85 5.48
CA HIS A 214 33.29 7.76 4.57
C HIS A 214 32.46 8.26 3.40
N THR A 215 32.46 7.50 2.29
CA THR A 215 31.63 7.77 1.11
C THR A 215 31.21 6.47 0.42
N ASP A 216 30.02 6.46 -0.19
CA ASP A 216 29.58 5.43 -1.15
C ASP A 216 29.60 5.92 -2.61
N GLY A 217 30.07 7.15 -2.83
CA GLY A 217 30.10 7.81 -4.13
C GLY A 217 28.93 8.78 -4.37
N THR A 218 27.84 8.65 -3.63
CA THR A 218 26.66 9.53 -3.69
C THR A 218 26.50 10.34 -2.40
N TRP A 219 26.78 9.72 -1.26
CA TRP A 219 26.74 10.30 0.08
C TRP A 219 28.13 10.32 0.70
N ALA A 220 28.39 11.33 1.54
CA ALA A 220 29.48 11.30 2.51
C ALA A 220 29.00 11.55 3.92
N TRP A 221 29.59 10.82 4.87
CA TRP A 221 29.24 10.89 6.27
C TRP A 221 30.46 10.78 7.19
N PRO A 222 30.44 11.42 8.37
CA PRO A 222 31.42 11.17 9.41
C PRO A 222 31.29 9.74 9.98
N GLY A 223 32.40 9.14 10.41
CA GLY A 223 32.42 7.86 11.14
C GLY A 223 31.62 7.90 12.46
N GLY A 224 31.33 9.11 12.96
CA GLY A 224 30.38 9.33 14.04
C GLY A 224 28.99 8.75 13.78
N VAL A 225 28.50 8.75 12.54
CA VAL A 225 27.13 8.25 12.22
C VAL A 225 26.96 6.79 12.67
N ALA A 226 27.89 5.91 12.31
CA ALA A 226 27.89 4.52 12.75
C ALA A 226 28.10 4.39 14.27
N TYR A 227 29.02 5.19 14.84
CA TYR A 227 29.28 5.18 16.27
C TYR A 227 28.03 5.50 17.10
N TYR A 228 27.30 6.57 16.77
CA TYR A 228 26.11 6.99 17.52
C TYR A 228 24.91 6.07 17.27
N LEU A 229 24.77 5.50 16.07
CA LEU A 229 23.76 4.45 15.83
C LEU A 229 23.99 3.24 16.73
N ARG A 230 25.24 2.77 16.86
CA ARG A 230 25.58 1.60 17.68
C ARG A 230 25.43 1.86 19.17
N HIS A 231 25.99 2.94 19.68
CA HIS A 231 26.11 3.16 21.13
C HIS A 231 24.92 3.89 21.75
N HIS A 232 24.27 4.76 20.97
CA HIS A 232 23.23 5.66 21.45
C HIS A 232 21.90 5.50 20.71
N ARG A 233 21.83 4.58 19.73
CA ARG A 233 20.64 4.35 18.89
C ARG A 233 20.15 5.62 18.18
N VAL A 234 21.07 6.56 17.90
CA VAL A 234 20.76 7.76 17.12
C VAL A 234 20.60 7.34 15.65
N PRO A 235 19.40 7.50 15.07
CA PRO A 235 19.18 7.15 13.67
C PRO A 235 20.01 8.03 12.70
N PRO A 236 20.62 7.45 11.66
CA PRO A 236 21.15 8.20 10.52
C PRO A 236 20.03 8.97 9.81
N LEU A 237 20.40 9.84 8.86
CA LEU A 237 19.40 10.48 8.00
C LEU A 237 18.51 9.43 7.32
N PRO A 238 17.18 9.60 7.31
CA PRO A 238 16.28 8.60 6.75
C PRO A 238 16.50 8.40 5.24
N GLN A 239 16.88 9.46 4.51
CA GLN A 239 17.24 9.37 3.09
C GLN A 239 18.49 8.55 2.85
N LEU A 240 19.48 8.62 3.74
CA LEU A 240 20.67 7.78 3.68
C LEU A 240 20.29 6.31 3.96
N VAL A 241 19.43 6.06 4.93
CA VAL A 241 18.95 4.69 5.21
C VAL A 241 18.17 4.13 4.00
N GLU A 242 17.34 4.93 3.36
CA GLU A 242 16.65 4.56 2.11
C GLU A 242 17.64 4.25 0.98
N HIS A 243 18.67 5.08 0.80
CA HIS A 243 19.74 4.83 -0.18
C HIS A 243 20.48 3.51 0.09
N ILE A 244 20.80 3.23 1.36
CA ILE A 244 21.44 1.97 1.76
C ILE A 244 20.56 0.77 1.40
N ARG A 245 19.24 0.86 1.61
CA ARG A 245 18.28 -0.19 1.23
C ARG A 245 18.22 -0.37 -0.28
N ASP A 246 18.17 0.72 -1.04
CA ASP A 246 18.13 0.69 -2.51
C ASP A 246 19.40 0.04 -3.10
N ASN A 247 20.55 0.20 -2.43
CA ASN A 247 21.80 -0.49 -2.74
C ASN A 247 21.89 -1.93 -2.21
N GLY A 248 20.81 -2.47 -1.62
CA GLY A 248 20.80 -3.81 -1.06
C GLY A 248 21.81 -4.02 0.06
N TYR A 249 22.08 -2.97 0.86
CA TYR A 249 23.06 -2.97 1.95
C TYR A 249 24.50 -3.30 1.52
N THR A 250 24.83 -3.08 0.25
CA THR A 250 26.20 -3.29 -0.28
C THR A 250 26.75 -1.97 -0.79
N VAL A 251 27.95 -1.59 -0.35
CA VAL A 251 28.59 -0.34 -0.79
C VAL A 251 28.94 -0.45 -2.28
N PRO A 252 28.47 0.47 -3.14
CA PRO A 252 28.84 0.54 -4.54
C PRO A 252 30.35 0.77 -4.75
N ASN A 253 30.83 0.54 -5.97
CA ASN A 253 32.20 0.88 -6.33
C ASN A 253 32.35 2.42 -6.42
N VAL A 254 33.20 2.99 -5.58
CA VAL A 254 33.43 4.43 -5.52
C VAL A 254 34.48 4.85 -6.54
N SER A 255 34.18 5.85 -7.37
CA SER A 255 35.15 6.38 -8.33
C SER A 255 36.15 7.35 -7.66
N PRO A 256 37.38 7.49 -8.20
CA PRO A 256 38.34 8.47 -7.70
C PRO A 256 37.81 9.92 -7.67
N GLU A 257 36.94 10.27 -8.64
CA GLU A 257 36.28 11.59 -8.68
C GLU A 257 35.34 11.77 -7.49
N ALA A 258 34.57 10.73 -7.14
CA ALA A 258 33.65 10.77 -6.00
C ALA A 258 34.39 10.77 -4.66
N GLU A 259 35.52 10.07 -4.56
CA GLU A 259 36.42 10.17 -3.39
C GLU A 259 36.97 11.59 -3.22
N SER A 260 37.39 12.22 -4.32
CA SER A 260 37.88 13.60 -4.30
C SER A 260 36.76 14.58 -3.90
N ALA A 261 35.55 14.40 -4.42
CA ALA A 261 34.39 15.23 -4.04
C ALA A 261 34.04 15.07 -2.56
N ALA A 262 34.04 13.84 -2.05
CA ALA A 262 33.80 13.55 -0.64
C ALA A 262 34.88 14.13 0.29
N ASN A 263 36.15 14.14 -0.14
CA ASN A 263 37.21 14.82 0.59
C ASN A 263 37.00 16.34 0.64
N ALA A 264 36.60 16.95 -0.48
CA ALA A 264 36.28 18.38 -0.53
C ALA A 264 35.12 18.76 0.41
N VAL A 265 34.08 17.92 0.48
CA VAL A 265 32.98 18.09 1.44
C VAL A 265 33.45 17.91 2.89
N ALA A 266 34.22 16.85 3.17
CA ALA A 266 34.73 16.56 4.51
C ALA A 266 35.66 17.66 5.05
N THR A 267 36.42 18.33 4.18
CA THR A 267 37.33 19.42 4.53
C THR A 267 36.68 20.80 4.51
N GLY A 268 35.40 20.90 4.14
CA GLY A 268 34.65 22.16 4.04
C GLY A 268 35.06 23.04 2.86
N GLN A 269 35.77 22.50 1.86
CA GLN A 269 36.10 23.20 0.61
C GLN A 269 34.88 23.34 -0.31
N THR A 270 33.89 22.45 -0.15
CA THR A 270 32.64 22.45 -0.91
C THR A 270 31.50 22.09 0.04
N GLU A 271 30.37 22.77 -0.07
CA GLU A 271 29.15 22.37 0.66
C GLU A 271 28.54 21.14 -0.01
N GLY A 272 28.14 20.15 0.80
CA GLY A 272 27.37 19.02 0.30
C GLY A 272 26.01 19.47 -0.23
N ALA A 273 25.48 18.73 -1.20
CA ALA A 273 24.14 18.99 -1.70
C ALA A 273 23.10 18.80 -0.59
N PRO A 274 22.01 19.59 -0.59
CA PRO A 274 20.94 19.39 0.38
C PRO A 274 20.38 17.97 0.21
N PRO A 275 20.11 17.24 1.31
CA PRO A 275 19.55 15.90 1.20
C PRO A 275 18.19 15.96 0.48
N PRO A 276 17.83 14.92 -0.30
CA PRO A 276 16.55 14.87 -0.98
C PRO A 276 15.38 14.90 0.02
N GLU A 277 14.19 15.24 -0.48
CA GLU A 277 12.98 15.22 0.34
C GLU A 277 12.71 13.79 0.85
N HIS A 278 12.60 13.62 2.17
CA HIS A 278 12.22 12.32 2.74
C HIS A 278 10.71 12.12 2.61
N ARG A 279 10.31 11.06 1.90
CA ARG A 279 8.91 10.67 1.74
C ARG A 279 8.62 9.44 2.60
N PRO A 280 8.08 9.61 3.83
CA PRO A 280 7.82 8.48 4.70
C PRO A 280 6.81 7.54 4.06
N ARG A 281 6.99 6.23 4.31
CA ARG A 281 6.06 5.22 3.83
C ARG A 281 4.67 5.44 4.45
N VAL A 282 3.67 5.62 3.59
CA VAL A 282 2.26 5.76 3.97
C VAL A 282 1.55 4.41 3.83
N ILE A 283 0.74 4.05 4.83
CA ILE A 283 -0.17 2.90 4.73
C ILE A 283 -1.35 3.32 3.86
N THR A 284 -1.57 2.63 2.76
CA THR A 284 -2.64 2.96 1.79
C THR A 284 -4.02 2.65 2.36
N ASP A 285 -5.08 3.30 1.84
CA ASP A 285 -6.46 2.99 2.23
C ASP A 285 -6.87 1.53 1.92
N VAL A 286 -6.22 0.91 0.92
CA VAL A 286 -6.42 -0.50 0.59
C VAL A 286 -5.80 -1.39 1.69
N ASP A 287 -4.57 -1.09 2.09
CA ASP A 287 -3.91 -1.83 3.16
C ASP A 287 -4.61 -1.63 4.51
N GLN A 288 -5.04 -0.40 4.82
CA GLN A 288 -5.77 -0.10 6.05
C GLN A 288 -7.06 -0.92 6.15
N ARG A 289 -7.85 -1.01 5.07
CA ARG A 289 -9.05 -1.87 5.03
C ARG A 289 -8.74 -3.35 5.27
N ALA A 290 -7.59 -3.83 4.81
CA ALA A 290 -7.16 -5.21 5.06
C ALA A 290 -6.78 -5.42 6.54
N LEU A 291 -6.11 -4.46 7.17
CA LEU A 291 -5.78 -4.50 8.60
C LEU A 291 -7.04 -4.41 9.49
N ASP A 292 -7.99 -3.56 9.14
CA ASP A 292 -9.28 -3.46 9.85
C ASP A 292 -10.07 -4.77 9.75
N HIS A 293 -10.10 -5.37 8.57
CA HIS A 293 -10.74 -6.67 8.36
C HIS A 293 -10.03 -7.78 9.14
N LEU A 294 -8.69 -7.79 9.17
CA LEU A 294 -7.92 -8.72 10.01
C LEU A 294 -8.31 -8.58 11.48
N LYS A 295 -8.38 -7.35 11.99
CA LYS A 295 -8.75 -7.07 13.38
C LYS A 295 -10.14 -7.62 13.71
N ILE A 296 -11.13 -7.38 12.85
CA ILE A 296 -12.50 -7.92 12.99
C ILE A 296 -12.46 -9.46 13.05
N ARG A 297 -11.66 -10.11 12.20
CA ARG A 297 -11.55 -11.58 12.18
C ARG A 297 -10.87 -12.12 13.43
N LEU A 298 -9.79 -11.50 13.90
CA LEU A 298 -9.10 -11.89 15.14
C LEU A 298 -10.03 -11.76 16.35
N ASP A 299 -10.81 -10.69 16.42
CA ASP A 299 -11.79 -10.46 17.48
C ASP A 299 -12.95 -11.49 17.40
N HIS A 300 -13.43 -11.80 16.19
CA HIS A 300 -14.44 -12.84 15.97
C HIS A 300 -14.01 -14.22 16.46
N TYR A 301 -12.73 -14.57 16.33
CA TYR A 301 -12.16 -15.83 16.82
C TYR A 301 -11.61 -15.76 18.25
N GLY A 302 -11.79 -14.64 18.96
CA GLY A 302 -11.39 -14.51 20.35
C GLY A 302 -9.87 -14.54 20.56
N VAL A 303 -9.08 -14.11 19.57
CA VAL A 303 -7.63 -14.03 19.72
C VAL A 303 -7.29 -12.86 20.65
N ALA A 304 -6.65 -13.16 21.79
CA ALA A 304 -6.24 -12.15 22.76
C ALA A 304 -5.36 -11.09 22.10
N THR A 305 -5.65 -9.82 22.39
CA THR A 305 -4.88 -8.71 21.81
C THR A 305 -3.42 -8.77 22.21
N SER A 306 -3.06 -9.39 23.34
CA SER A 306 -1.67 -9.62 23.75
C SER A 306 -0.86 -10.47 22.77
N ALA A 307 -1.51 -11.36 22.01
CA ALA A 307 -0.83 -12.31 21.13
C ALA A 307 -0.37 -11.73 19.79
N TYR A 308 -0.83 -10.53 19.43
CA TYR A 308 -0.49 -9.89 18.15
C TYR A 308 -0.33 -8.37 18.22
N GLY A 309 0.46 -7.83 17.31
CA GLY A 309 0.55 -6.40 17.00
C GLY A 309 0.11 -6.13 15.57
N ILE A 310 -0.47 -4.95 15.33
CA ILE A 310 -0.80 -4.45 13.99
C ILE A 310 -0.10 -3.13 13.82
N VAL A 311 0.88 -3.08 12.90
CA VAL A 311 1.78 -1.95 12.59
C VAL A 311 2.71 -1.58 13.74
N GLU A 312 2.18 -1.45 14.95
CA GLU A 312 2.96 -1.14 16.13
C GLU A 312 3.67 -2.39 16.66
N PRO A 313 4.98 -2.27 16.97
CA PRO A 313 5.74 -3.29 17.66
C PRO A 313 5.04 -3.76 18.94
N LYS A 314 5.01 -5.07 19.15
CA LYS A 314 4.44 -5.66 20.36
C LYS A 314 5.35 -6.74 20.94
N PRO A 315 5.88 -6.57 22.16
CA PRO A 315 6.69 -7.56 22.83
C PRO A 315 5.96 -8.91 22.99
N ASP A 316 6.69 -9.99 22.75
CA ASP A 316 6.29 -11.39 22.83
C ASP A 316 5.05 -11.74 22.00
N ALA A 317 4.93 -11.13 20.82
CA ALA A 317 3.77 -11.29 19.94
C ALA A 317 4.17 -11.38 18.46
N LEU A 318 3.28 -11.97 17.64
CA LEU A 318 3.38 -11.87 16.19
C LEU A 318 2.86 -10.51 15.73
N VAL A 319 3.68 -9.77 15.00
CA VAL A 319 3.35 -8.43 14.50
C VAL A 319 3.26 -8.48 12.99
N ILE A 320 2.18 -7.92 12.44
CA ILE A 320 2.09 -7.56 11.02
C ILE A 320 2.52 -6.10 10.86
N GLU A 321 3.47 -5.83 9.98
CA GLU A 321 4.00 -4.48 9.79
C GLU A 321 4.52 -4.24 8.37
N PRO A 322 4.67 -2.97 7.96
CA PRO A 322 5.46 -2.60 6.80
C PRO A 322 6.86 -3.22 6.82
N ALA A 323 7.22 -4.00 5.80
CA ALA A 323 8.60 -4.48 5.66
C ALA A 323 9.57 -3.30 5.46
N PRO A 324 10.82 -3.39 5.95
CA PRO A 324 11.85 -2.38 5.66
C PRO A 324 12.03 -2.20 4.15
N GLY A 325 11.89 -0.97 3.65
CA GLY A 325 11.97 -0.65 2.22
C GLY A 325 10.76 0.12 1.67
N ARG A 326 10.69 0.22 0.35
CA ARG A 326 9.70 1.05 -0.37
C ARG A 326 8.28 0.46 -0.34
N SER A 327 8.15 -0.86 -0.28
CA SER A 327 6.85 -1.54 -0.32
C SER A 327 6.90 -2.92 0.35
N GLY A 328 5.72 -3.54 0.49
CA GLY A 328 5.58 -4.89 1.00
C GLY A 328 5.40 -4.98 2.52
N TRP A 329 4.78 -6.06 2.96
CA TRP A 329 4.36 -6.32 4.32
C TRP A 329 5.03 -7.57 4.85
N GLN A 330 5.29 -7.63 6.14
CA GLN A 330 5.84 -8.82 6.76
C GLN A 330 5.08 -9.17 8.02
N VAL A 331 5.18 -10.45 8.40
CA VAL A 331 4.70 -10.95 9.69
C VAL A 331 5.90 -11.58 10.39
N GLN A 332 6.16 -11.15 11.61
CA GLN A 332 7.28 -11.67 12.39
C GLN A 332 7.01 -11.61 13.89
N PHE A 333 7.69 -12.47 14.63
CA PHE A 333 7.62 -12.47 16.09
C PHE A 333 8.57 -11.41 16.65
N TRP A 334 8.06 -10.60 17.57
CA TRP A 334 8.81 -9.58 18.28
C TRP A 334 9.14 -10.08 19.69
N ASP A 335 10.38 -10.50 19.91
CA ASP A 335 10.86 -10.93 21.22
C ASP A 335 11.03 -9.70 22.14
N ALA A 336 10.57 -9.78 23.39
CA ALA A 336 10.62 -8.63 24.30
C ALA A 336 12.04 -8.13 24.59
N ASP A 337 13.02 -9.04 24.67
CA ASP A 337 14.40 -8.70 25.03
C ASP A 337 15.23 -8.33 23.80
N ARG A 338 14.98 -9.04 22.69
CA ARG A 338 15.87 -9.00 21.54
C ARG A 338 15.25 -8.33 20.30
N GLY A 339 13.94 -8.15 20.27
CA GLY A 339 13.19 -7.55 19.16
C GLY A 339 12.95 -8.53 18.01
N PRO A 340 12.65 -8.03 16.79
CA PRO A 340 12.45 -8.88 15.63
C PRO A 340 13.78 -9.42 15.10
N HIS A 341 13.76 -10.67 14.64
CA HIS A 341 14.96 -11.34 14.13
C HIS A 341 14.73 -12.09 12.83
N GLY A 342 15.82 -12.21 12.07
CA GLY A 342 15.84 -12.92 10.80
C GLY A 342 15.31 -12.08 9.65
N ARG A 343 15.05 -12.73 8.51
CA ARG A 343 14.45 -12.11 7.33
C ARG A 343 13.16 -12.86 6.99
N PRO A 344 11.99 -12.42 7.50
CA PRO A 344 10.73 -13.07 7.20
C PRO A 344 10.38 -12.86 5.73
N ARG A 345 9.38 -13.61 5.27
CA ARG A 345 8.84 -13.42 3.92
C ARG A 345 8.15 -12.06 3.83
N VAL A 346 8.47 -11.33 2.76
CA VAL A 346 7.77 -10.09 2.40
C VAL A 346 6.65 -10.43 1.42
N TYR A 347 5.47 -9.88 1.69
CA TYR A 347 4.25 -10.00 0.90
C TYR A 347 3.98 -8.67 0.21
N GLU A 348 3.51 -8.70 -1.02
CA GLU A 348 3.29 -7.46 -1.78
C GLU A 348 2.19 -6.58 -1.15
N HIS A 349 1.11 -7.19 -0.67
CA HIS A 349 -0.06 -6.50 -0.13
C HIS A 349 -0.33 -6.88 1.34
N ALA A 350 -0.90 -5.94 2.12
CA ALA A 350 -1.24 -6.19 3.53
C ALA A 350 -2.20 -7.37 3.70
N VAL A 351 -3.12 -7.56 2.75
CA VAL A 351 -4.12 -8.63 2.80
C VAL A 351 -3.49 -10.02 2.82
N ASP A 352 -2.35 -10.22 2.15
CA ASP A 352 -1.70 -11.54 2.10
C ASP A 352 -0.90 -11.80 3.38
N ALA A 353 -0.20 -10.79 3.89
CA ALA A 353 0.42 -10.86 5.22
C ALA A 353 -0.64 -11.07 6.32
N ALA A 354 -1.80 -10.42 6.22
CA ALA A 354 -2.90 -10.56 7.18
C ALA A 354 -3.47 -11.98 7.20
N LYS A 355 -3.66 -12.62 6.04
CA LYS A 355 -4.07 -14.03 5.97
C LYS A 355 -3.06 -14.94 6.66
N VAL A 356 -1.77 -14.67 6.51
CA VAL A 356 -0.70 -15.45 7.14
C VAL A 356 -0.71 -15.28 8.65
N LEU A 357 -0.78 -14.04 9.16
CA LEU A 357 -0.88 -13.79 10.60
C LEU A 357 -2.10 -14.49 11.21
N LEU A 358 -3.26 -14.38 10.55
CA LEU A 358 -4.48 -15.06 11.00
C LEU A 358 -4.29 -16.58 11.03
N ALA A 359 -3.70 -17.17 9.98
CA ALA A 359 -3.45 -18.60 9.91
C ALA A 359 -2.48 -19.06 11.01
N GLU A 360 -1.35 -18.38 11.20
CA GLU A 360 -0.35 -18.71 12.23
C GLU A 360 -0.96 -18.70 13.64
N LEU A 361 -1.79 -17.70 13.93
CA LEU A 361 -2.45 -17.59 15.23
C LEU A 361 -3.50 -18.69 15.43
N LEU A 362 -4.27 -19.04 14.41
CA LEU A 362 -5.38 -20.00 14.52
C LEU A 362 -4.97 -21.46 14.26
N TRP A 363 -3.73 -21.73 13.85
CA TRP A 363 -3.27 -23.09 13.57
C TRP A 363 -2.98 -23.91 14.85
N GLN A 364 -2.78 -23.26 16.00
CA GLN A 364 -2.36 -23.91 17.23
C GLN A 364 -3.55 -24.45 18.07
N ALA A 365 -3.89 -25.72 17.86
CA ALA A 365 -5.00 -26.42 18.52
C ALA A 365 -4.96 -26.43 20.08
N ASP A 366 -3.76 -26.29 20.68
CA ASP A 366 -3.61 -26.23 22.13
C ASP A 366 -3.98 -24.86 22.71
N VAL A 367 -3.78 -23.80 21.92
CA VAL A 367 -4.17 -22.43 22.28
C VAL A 367 -5.66 -22.23 22.08
N ASP A 368 -6.28 -22.94 21.12
CA ASP A 368 -7.74 -22.89 20.91
C ASP A 368 -8.53 -23.38 22.13
N ARG A 369 -8.05 -24.41 22.83
CA ARG A 369 -8.66 -24.88 24.09
C ARG A 369 -8.54 -23.86 25.22
N THR A 370 -7.43 -23.11 25.25
CA THR A 370 -7.18 -22.06 26.25
C THR A 370 -7.96 -20.79 25.92
N ARG A 371 -8.05 -20.39 24.65
CA ARG A 371 -8.92 -19.30 24.16
C ARG A 371 -10.39 -19.57 24.46
N ALA A 372 -10.83 -20.81 24.25
CA ALA A 372 -12.17 -21.25 24.60
C ALA A 372 -12.47 -21.19 26.11
N ALA A 373 -11.44 -21.30 26.96
CA ALA A 373 -11.55 -21.20 28.41
C ALA A 373 -11.53 -19.75 28.94
N ASP A 374 -10.70 -18.87 28.35
CA ASP A 374 -10.51 -17.48 28.80
C ASP A 374 -11.55 -16.48 28.23
N THR A 375 -12.14 -16.74 27.06
CA THR A 375 -13.11 -15.82 26.43
C THR A 375 -14.53 -15.94 26.98
N GLY A 376 -14.83 -16.94 27.80
CA GLY A 376 -16.19 -17.14 28.32
C GLY A 376 -17.29 -17.36 27.25
N ALA A 377 -16.96 -17.44 25.96
CA ALA A 377 -17.87 -17.78 24.88
C ALA A 377 -17.17 -17.84 23.50
N LEU A 378 -16.64 -18.99 23.12
CA LEU A 378 -17.08 -19.53 21.83
C LEU A 378 -18.53 -19.94 22.07
N VAL A 379 -19.46 -19.02 21.84
CA VAL A 379 -20.85 -19.43 21.65
C VAL A 379 -20.82 -20.31 20.42
N THR A 380 -20.81 -21.62 20.61
CA THR A 380 -20.93 -22.57 19.51
C THR A 380 -22.38 -22.57 19.02
N PRO A 381 -22.63 -22.87 17.74
CA PRO A 381 -23.97 -23.21 17.30
C PRO A 381 -24.55 -24.28 18.23
N VAL A 382 -25.77 -24.05 18.73
CA VAL A 382 -26.45 -24.98 19.62
C VAL A 382 -27.43 -25.79 18.77
N PRO A 383 -27.24 -27.12 18.63
CA PRO A 383 -28.15 -27.93 17.84
C PRO A 383 -29.50 -28.10 18.54
N GLY A 384 -30.55 -28.25 17.74
CA GLY A 384 -31.88 -28.67 18.23
C GLY A 384 -32.71 -27.56 18.88
N ILE A 385 -32.40 -26.29 18.61
CA ILE A 385 -33.23 -25.15 19.05
C ILE A 385 -34.67 -25.32 18.54
N GLN A 386 -35.65 -25.19 19.44
CA GLN A 386 -37.07 -25.29 19.13
C GLN A 386 -37.77 -23.93 19.27
N PRO A 387 -38.87 -23.70 18.53
CA PRO A 387 -39.74 -22.55 18.74
C PRO A 387 -40.28 -22.53 20.17
N LEU A 388 -40.24 -21.37 20.83
CA LEU A 388 -40.90 -21.15 22.12
C LEU A 388 -42.43 -21.09 21.95
N PRO A 389 -43.21 -21.13 23.05
CA PRO A 389 -44.66 -20.95 22.98
C PRO A 389 -45.05 -19.70 22.20
N ASP A 390 -46.15 -19.81 21.45
CA ASP A 390 -46.70 -18.78 20.54
C ASP A 390 -45.85 -18.45 19.30
N GLU A 391 -44.74 -19.16 19.06
CA GLU A 391 -43.96 -19.06 17.83
C GLU A 391 -44.47 -19.99 16.72
N PRO A 392 -44.28 -19.62 15.43
CA PRO A 392 -44.57 -20.53 14.33
C PRO A 392 -43.71 -21.80 14.39
N PRO A 393 -44.24 -22.94 13.92
CA PRO A 393 -43.46 -24.18 13.87
C PRO A 393 -42.31 -24.08 12.87
N LEU A 394 -41.23 -24.83 13.11
CA LEU A 394 -40.05 -24.86 12.23
C LEU A 394 -40.37 -25.28 10.79
N SER A 395 -41.48 -25.99 10.56
CA SER A 395 -41.95 -26.37 9.22
C SER A 395 -42.30 -25.18 8.32
N LEU A 396 -42.48 -23.98 8.88
CA LEU A 396 -42.65 -22.74 8.12
C LEU A 396 -41.32 -22.11 7.67
N PHE A 397 -40.20 -22.77 7.94
CA PHE A 397 -38.87 -22.35 7.53
C PHE A 397 -38.17 -23.52 6.82
N ARG A 398 -37.37 -23.20 5.80
CA ARG A 398 -36.49 -24.16 5.12
C ARG A 398 -35.03 -23.80 5.34
N ASP A 399 -34.14 -24.68 4.90
CA ASP A 399 -32.69 -24.47 4.92
C ASP A 399 -32.17 -24.18 6.34
N HIS A 400 -32.56 -25.03 7.29
CA HIS A 400 -32.20 -24.88 8.70
C HIS A 400 -30.70 -25.04 8.90
N GLU A 401 -30.10 -24.06 9.57
CA GLU A 401 -28.66 -24.02 9.82
C GLU A 401 -28.43 -23.53 11.24
N ASP A 402 -27.69 -24.31 12.04
CA ASP A 402 -27.24 -23.86 13.36
C ASP A 402 -26.16 -22.80 13.16
N VAL A 403 -26.41 -21.59 13.64
CA VAL A 403 -25.53 -20.42 13.44
C VAL A 403 -25.29 -19.69 14.76
N VAL A 404 -24.34 -18.77 14.72
CA VAL A 404 -24.09 -17.80 15.78
C VAL A 404 -24.25 -16.42 15.17
N ILE A 405 -25.18 -15.63 15.71
CA ILE A 405 -25.41 -14.27 15.26
C ILE A 405 -24.28 -13.39 15.82
N PRO A 406 -23.51 -12.69 14.97
CA PRO A 406 -22.37 -11.90 15.41
C PRO A 406 -22.79 -10.61 16.14
N VAL A 407 -21.88 -10.11 16.98
CA VAL A 407 -21.99 -8.78 17.59
C VAL A 407 -22.18 -7.71 16.50
N GLY A 408 -23.07 -6.75 16.76
CA GLY A 408 -23.40 -5.65 15.85
C GLY A 408 -24.60 -5.92 14.93
N ALA A 409 -25.05 -7.17 14.79
CA ALA A 409 -26.21 -7.51 13.98
C ALA A 409 -27.49 -6.83 14.48
N GLU A 410 -28.32 -6.36 13.54
CA GLU A 410 -29.64 -5.78 13.82
C GLU A 410 -30.74 -6.79 13.55
N LEU A 411 -31.61 -6.98 14.55
CA LEU A 411 -32.70 -7.94 14.52
C LEU A 411 -34.01 -7.23 14.85
N ASP A 412 -35.13 -7.69 14.30
CA ASP A 412 -36.44 -7.14 14.62
C ASP A 412 -37.51 -8.23 14.83
N ARG A 413 -38.62 -7.85 15.48
CA ARG A 413 -39.72 -8.77 15.81
C ARG A 413 -41.05 -8.04 15.95
N PHE A 414 -42.13 -8.73 15.55
CA PHE A 414 -43.52 -8.39 15.91
C PHE A 414 -44.01 -9.36 16.99
N GLY A 415 -44.10 -8.90 18.24
CA GLY A 415 -44.52 -9.77 19.36
C GLY A 415 -43.81 -9.48 20.68
N ALA A 416 -44.24 -10.18 21.72
CA ALA A 416 -43.66 -10.07 23.05
C ALA A 416 -42.22 -10.59 23.11
N ASP A 417 -41.50 -10.13 24.14
CA ASP A 417 -40.12 -10.50 24.50
C ASP A 417 -40.00 -11.95 25.01
N THR A 418 -41.11 -12.64 25.29
CA THR A 418 -41.14 -14.05 25.71
C THR A 418 -40.81 -15.04 24.59
N GLY A 419 -40.83 -14.59 23.33
CA GLY A 419 -40.54 -15.42 22.17
C GLY A 419 -39.05 -15.51 21.85
N ASN A 420 -38.71 -16.37 20.89
CA ASN A 420 -37.35 -16.55 20.38
C ASN A 420 -37.21 -16.38 18.87
N LEU A 421 -38.28 -16.09 18.10
CA LEU A 421 -38.14 -15.82 16.67
C LEU A 421 -37.88 -14.33 16.40
N VAL A 422 -36.80 -14.03 15.69
CA VAL A 422 -36.47 -12.69 15.18
C VAL A 422 -36.10 -12.76 13.71
N TYR A 423 -36.14 -11.62 13.02
CA TYR A 423 -35.70 -11.52 11.62
C TYR A 423 -34.56 -10.52 11.50
N ALA A 424 -33.81 -10.58 10.40
CA ALA A 424 -32.91 -9.48 10.05
C ALA A 424 -33.70 -8.17 9.98
N ALA A 425 -33.20 -7.10 10.62
CA ALA A 425 -33.91 -5.83 10.69
C ALA A 425 -34.29 -5.30 9.30
N GLY A 426 -35.51 -4.79 9.17
CA GLY A 426 -36.02 -4.26 7.90
C GLY A 426 -36.63 -5.31 6.97
N THR A 427 -36.72 -6.58 7.38
CA THR A 427 -37.43 -7.61 6.62
C THR A 427 -38.91 -7.23 6.47
N VAL A 428 -39.38 -7.04 5.23
CA VAL A 428 -40.80 -6.69 4.94
C VAL A 428 -41.73 -7.77 5.52
N PHE A 429 -42.88 -7.38 6.07
CA PHE A 429 -43.80 -8.30 6.76
C PHE A 429 -44.20 -9.51 5.88
N GLY A 430 -44.52 -9.28 4.60
CA GLY A 430 -44.87 -10.34 3.65
C GLY A 430 -43.74 -11.36 3.37
N ASN A 431 -42.50 -11.02 3.72
CA ASN A 431 -41.37 -11.95 3.59
C ASN A 431 -41.19 -12.82 4.84
N ARG A 432 -41.95 -12.55 5.91
CA ARG A 432 -41.86 -13.27 7.18
C ARG A 432 -42.79 -14.48 7.25
N SER A 433 -43.85 -14.50 6.43
CA SER A 433 -44.90 -15.55 6.42
C SER A 433 -45.53 -15.79 7.79
N LEU A 434 -45.76 -14.70 8.53
CA LEU A 434 -46.40 -14.72 9.85
C LEU A 434 -47.91 -14.49 9.72
N PRO A 435 -48.74 -14.92 10.69
CA PRO A 435 -50.17 -14.65 10.64
C PRO A 435 -50.46 -13.13 10.52
N PRO A 436 -51.38 -12.69 9.63
CA PRO A 436 -51.61 -11.26 9.38
C PRO A 436 -51.93 -10.44 10.64
N GLU A 437 -52.59 -11.04 11.63
CA GLU A 437 -52.92 -10.40 12.90
C GLU A 437 -51.69 -10.06 13.75
N TRP A 438 -50.53 -10.65 13.46
CA TRP A 438 -49.28 -10.34 14.15
C TRP A 438 -48.74 -8.95 13.79
N LEU A 439 -49.17 -8.36 12.68
CA LEU A 439 -48.85 -6.98 12.33
C LEU A 439 -49.35 -5.98 13.40
N ASN A 440 -50.39 -6.36 14.16
CA ASN A 440 -50.93 -5.56 15.26
C ASN A 440 -50.16 -5.75 16.57
N ARG A 441 -49.22 -6.69 16.64
CA ARG A 441 -48.35 -6.86 17.80
C ARG A 441 -47.31 -5.74 17.83
N ARG A 442 -46.80 -5.44 19.02
CA ARG A 442 -45.74 -4.44 19.19
C ARG A 442 -44.51 -4.83 18.37
N TYR A 443 -43.96 -3.84 17.67
CA TYR A 443 -42.73 -3.96 16.89
C TYR A 443 -41.52 -3.56 17.74
N HIS A 444 -40.46 -4.36 17.66
CA HIS A 444 -39.22 -4.18 18.41
C HIS A 444 -38.01 -4.33 17.50
N VAL A 445 -36.93 -3.58 17.80
CA VAL A 445 -35.63 -3.66 17.12
C VAL A 445 -34.55 -3.88 18.17
N TYR A 446 -33.60 -4.76 17.88
CA TYR A 446 -32.55 -5.18 18.79
C TYR A 446 -31.18 -5.12 18.12
N ARG A 447 -30.17 -4.76 18.91
CA ARG A 447 -28.76 -4.90 18.54
C ARG A 447 -28.12 -6.02 19.33
N VAL A 448 -27.34 -6.85 18.65
CA VAL A 448 -26.55 -7.91 19.28
C VAL A 448 -25.28 -7.33 19.90
N LEU A 449 -25.11 -7.49 21.21
CA LEU A 449 -23.94 -7.03 21.97
C LEU A 449 -22.97 -8.18 22.33
N GLN A 450 -23.47 -9.41 22.37
CA GLN A 450 -22.67 -10.63 22.54
C GLN A 450 -23.12 -11.70 21.54
N PRO A 451 -22.25 -12.62 21.08
CA PRO A 451 -22.64 -13.65 20.12
C PRO A 451 -23.83 -14.49 20.62
N VAL A 452 -24.87 -14.66 19.79
CA VAL A 452 -26.09 -15.40 20.19
C VAL A 452 -26.26 -16.64 19.32
N PRO A 453 -26.34 -17.85 19.89
CA PRO A 453 -26.61 -19.05 19.10
C PRO A 453 -28.08 -19.07 18.67
N ALA A 454 -28.29 -19.40 17.40
CA ALA A 454 -29.61 -19.40 16.79
C ALA A 454 -29.72 -20.48 15.71
N LEU A 455 -30.94 -20.93 15.46
CA LEU A 455 -31.29 -21.72 14.28
C LEU A 455 -31.80 -20.76 13.21
N LYS A 456 -31.02 -20.59 12.14
CA LYS A 456 -31.39 -19.81 10.97
C LYS A 456 -32.31 -20.62 10.08
N GLY A 457 -33.28 -19.96 9.45
CA GLY A 457 -34.10 -20.55 8.41
C GLY A 457 -34.72 -19.49 7.49
N VAL A 458 -35.08 -19.90 6.29
CA VAL A 458 -35.75 -19.05 5.30
C VAL A 458 -37.25 -19.31 5.35
N ALA A 459 -38.06 -18.28 5.61
CA ALA A 459 -39.51 -18.40 5.70
C ALA A 459 -40.10 -18.91 4.36
N VAL A 460 -40.92 -19.96 4.41
CA VAL A 460 -41.61 -20.49 3.22
C VAL A 460 -42.87 -19.67 2.92
N PRO A 461 -43.37 -19.63 1.67
CA PRO A 461 -44.63 -18.95 1.36
C PRO A 461 -45.80 -19.55 2.16
N TRP A 462 -46.48 -18.75 2.99
CA TRP A 462 -47.60 -19.18 3.82
C TRP A 462 -48.50 -17.99 4.20
N PHE A 463 -49.72 -18.25 4.71
CA PHE A 463 -50.72 -17.21 5.03
C PHE A 463 -51.01 -16.21 3.88
N GLY A 464 -50.88 -16.65 2.62
CA GLY A 464 -51.05 -15.77 1.44
C GLY A 464 -49.90 -14.79 1.23
N GLN A 465 -48.76 -15.00 1.88
CA GLN A 465 -47.56 -14.17 1.80
C GLN A 465 -46.44 -14.87 1.04
N VAL A 466 -45.52 -14.07 0.48
CA VAL A 466 -44.47 -14.54 -0.43
C VAL A 466 -43.31 -15.24 0.29
N GLY A 467 -43.09 -14.96 1.58
CA GLY A 467 -41.97 -15.52 2.34
C GLY A 467 -40.60 -15.06 1.83
N GLY A 468 -39.57 -15.87 2.08
CA GLY A 468 -38.19 -15.63 1.64
C GLY A 468 -37.32 -14.79 2.59
N GLY A 469 -37.89 -14.26 3.67
CA GLY A 469 -37.15 -13.56 4.73
C GLY A 469 -36.34 -14.54 5.58
N THR A 470 -35.18 -14.08 6.07
CA THR A 470 -34.33 -14.86 6.97
C THR A 470 -34.78 -14.67 8.42
N GLY A 471 -35.28 -15.74 9.03
CA GLY A 471 -35.65 -15.81 10.43
C GLY A 471 -34.58 -16.53 11.24
N TYR A 472 -34.49 -16.18 12.52
CA TYR A 472 -33.58 -16.77 13.49
C TYR A 472 -34.38 -17.16 14.74
N PHE A 473 -34.38 -18.45 15.07
CA PHE A 473 -34.85 -18.93 16.37
C PHE A 473 -33.69 -18.90 17.35
N LEU A 474 -33.72 -17.99 18.30
CA LEU A 474 -32.68 -17.83 19.32
C LEU A 474 -32.71 -18.99 20.32
N ALA A 475 -31.55 -19.37 20.86
CA ALA A 475 -31.48 -20.46 21.84
C ALA A 475 -32.22 -20.18 23.16
N ARG A 476 -32.47 -18.90 23.47
CA ARG A 476 -33.21 -18.42 24.66
C ARG A 476 -34.23 -17.36 24.25
N SER A 477 -35.13 -17.00 25.16
CA SER A 477 -36.10 -15.94 24.89
C SER A 477 -35.41 -14.58 24.72
N VAL A 478 -36.03 -13.68 23.95
CA VAL A 478 -35.54 -12.30 23.81
C VAL A 478 -35.41 -11.63 25.19
N ARG A 479 -36.35 -11.88 26.10
CA ARG A 479 -36.29 -11.40 27.49
C ARG A 479 -35.02 -11.83 28.22
N ASP A 480 -34.65 -13.10 28.14
CA ASP A 480 -33.46 -13.61 28.83
C ASP A 480 -32.18 -12.98 28.27
N LEU A 481 -32.15 -12.78 26.94
CA LEU A 481 -31.03 -12.16 26.23
C LEU A 481 -30.93 -10.65 26.45
N LEU A 482 -32.04 -9.98 26.75
CA LEU A 482 -32.03 -8.58 27.22
C LEU A 482 -31.54 -8.51 28.68
N ALA A 483 -31.96 -9.47 29.52
CA ALA A 483 -31.62 -9.49 30.94
C ALA A 483 -30.13 -9.78 31.20
N ASP A 484 -29.49 -10.59 30.36
CA ASP A 484 -28.06 -10.90 30.47
C ASP A 484 -27.15 -9.96 29.64
N GLY A 485 -27.74 -9.01 28.91
CA GLY A 485 -27.01 -8.02 28.12
C GLY A 485 -26.51 -8.53 26.77
N SER A 486 -26.92 -9.73 26.32
CA SER A 486 -26.60 -10.22 24.97
C SER A 486 -27.27 -9.39 23.87
N LEU A 487 -28.45 -8.84 24.15
CA LEU A 487 -29.20 -7.93 23.28
C LEU A 487 -29.47 -6.61 23.99
N VAL A 488 -29.62 -5.54 23.21
CA VAL A 488 -30.20 -4.27 23.66
C VAL A 488 -31.33 -3.85 22.73
N GLU A 489 -32.44 -3.36 23.29
CA GLU A 489 -33.55 -2.81 22.51
C GLU A 489 -33.20 -1.39 22.04
N GLU A 490 -33.27 -1.17 20.73
CA GLU A 490 -33.08 0.15 20.14
C GLU A 490 -34.44 0.87 20.02
N ALA A 491 -34.43 2.20 20.18
CA ALA A 491 -35.61 2.99 19.89
C ALA A 491 -35.94 2.84 18.40
N ALA A 492 -37.08 2.21 18.08
CA ALA A 492 -37.51 2.01 16.71
C ALA A 492 -37.55 3.36 15.99
N ALA A 493 -36.54 3.64 15.16
CA ALA A 493 -36.62 4.71 14.17
C ALA A 493 -37.85 4.37 13.32
N GLY A 494 -38.90 5.17 13.44
CA GLY A 494 -40.22 4.86 12.89
C GLY A 494 -40.11 4.31 11.48
N LEU A 495 -40.80 3.20 11.22
CA LEU A 495 -40.92 2.53 9.92
C LEU A 495 -40.71 3.55 8.80
N ARG A 496 -39.52 3.50 8.15
CA ARG A 496 -39.29 4.28 6.94
C ARG A 496 -40.31 3.76 5.93
N THR A 497 -41.44 4.44 5.82
CA THR A 497 -42.42 4.22 4.76
C THR A 497 -41.67 4.28 3.44
N PRO A 498 -41.68 3.23 2.61
CA PRO A 498 -41.14 3.34 1.27
C PRO A 498 -41.96 4.40 0.50
N PRO A 499 -41.33 5.19 -0.38
CA PRO A 499 -42.08 6.12 -1.21
C PRO A 499 -43.07 5.33 -2.09
N PRO A 500 -44.29 5.83 -2.30
CA PRO A 500 -45.26 5.15 -3.13
C PRO A 500 -44.83 5.21 -4.61
N GLY A 501 -44.50 4.04 -5.17
CA GLY A 501 -44.56 3.75 -6.60
C GLY A 501 -43.36 4.19 -7.45
N VAL A 502 -42.66 3.19 -8.02
CA VAL A 502 -42.15 3.19 -9.40
C VAL A 502 -42.49 1.83 -10.00
#